data_AF-A0A350BCW1-F1
#
_entry.id   AF-A0A350BCW1-F1
#
_cell.length_a   1.000
_cell.length_b   1.000
_cell.length_c   1.000
_cell.angle_alpha   90.00
_cell.angle_beta   90.00
_cell.angle_gamma   90.00
#
_symmetry.space_group_name_H-M   'P 1'
#
loop_
_entity.id
_entity.type
_entity.pdbx_description
1 polymer ?
#
loop_
_entity_poly.entity_id
_entity_poly.type
_entity_poly.pdbx_seq_one_letter_code
_entity_poly.pdbx_strand_id
1 'polypeptide(L)' 'MKRTETKPIFIAGLQLGGLNRVLIQSMSSIKTSKIEQVITQINELTDLG' A
#
# COMPACT_ATOMS: atom_id res chain seq x y z
N MET A 1 23.42 -1.43 -0.47
CA MET A 1 22.67 -0.92 -1.62
C MET A 1 21.86 0.29 -1.17
N LYS A 2 21.90 1.43 -1.88
CA LYS A 2 21.05 2.58 -1.51
C LYS A 2 19.62 2.35 -2.01
N ARG A 3 18.61 2.86 -1.29
CA ARG A 3 17.19 2.74 -1.71
C ARG A 3 16.89 3.41 -3.06
N THR A 4 17.69 4.40 -3.44
CA THR A 4 17.63 5.09 -4.73
C THR A 4 18.18 4.27 -5.90
N GLU A 5 18.84 3.14 -5.61
CA GLU A 5 19.50 2.29 -6.62
C GLU A 5 18.75 0.97 -6.83
N THR A 6 17.68 0.70 -6.07
CA THR A 6 16.88 -0.52 -6.24
C THR A 6 16.10 -0.50 -7.55
N LYS A 7 15.89 -1.68 -8.15
CA LYS A 7 15.09 -1.82 -9.36
C LYS A 7 13.69 -1.24 -9.12
N PRO A 8 13.22 -0.27 -9.92
CA PRO A 8 11.87 0.26 -9.78
C PRO A 8 10.85 -0.80 -10.20
N ILE A 9 9.82 -0.97 -9.37
CA ILE A 9 8.68 -1.83 -9.62
C ILE A 9 7.43 -0.97 -9.54
N PHE A 10 6.52 -1.13 -10.50
CA PHE A 10 5.28 -0.39 -10.54
C PHE A 10 4.12 -1.28 -10.08
N ILE A 11 3.38 -0.81 -9.08
CA ILE A 11 2.13 -1.42 -8.61
C ILE A 11 1.01 -0.47 -9.05
N ALA A 12 0.32 -0.84 -10.13
CA ALA A 12 -0.49 0.10 -10.89
C ALA A 12 0.31 1.36 -11.27
N GLY A 13 -0.13 2.55 -10.86
CA GLY A 13 0.56 3.83 -11.12
C GLY A 13 1.63 4.22 -10.09
N LEU A 14 1.88 3.41 -9.05
CA LEU A 14 2.80 3.74 -7.97
C LEU A 14 4.15 3.05 -8.14
N GLN A 15 5.23 3.84 -8.05
CA GLN A 15 6.59 3.32 -8.08
C GLN A 15 7.06 2.92 -6.68
N LEU A 16 7.60 1.70 -6.55
CA LEU A 16 8.28 1.17 -5.39
C LEU A 16 9.74 0.87 -5.75
N GLY A 17 10.68 1.34 -4.91
CA GLY A 17 12.11 1.23 -5.17
C GLY A 17 12.64 2.25 -6.18
N GLY A 18 13.96 2.48 -6.18
CA GLY A 18 14.61 3.51 -7.00
C GLY A 18 14.24 4.93 -6.59
N LEU A 19 13.77 5.14 -5.35
CA LEU A 19 13.26 6.41 -4.83
C LEU A 19 13.85 6.73 -3.45
N ASN A 20 13.90 8.01 -3.11
CA ASN A 20 14.25 8.45 -1.75
C ASN A 20 13.02 8.63 -0.83
N ARG A 21 11.87 8.10 -1.23
CA ARG A 21 10.64 8.01 -0.42
C ARG A 21 10.18 6.55 -0.33
N VAL A 22 9.45 6.23 0.71
CA VAL A 22 8.82 4.92 0.90
C VAL A 22 7.31 5.03 0.71
N LEU A 23 6.66 3.95 0.31
CA LEU A 23 5.21 3.89 0.26
C LEU A 23 4.70 3.44 1.64
N ILE A 24 3.64 4.08 2.11
CA ILE A 24 2.90 3.65 3.29
C ILE A 24 1.91 2.56 2.82
N GLN A 25 1.82 1.50 3.60
CA GLN A 25 0.92 0.37 3.36
C GLN A 25 0.34 -0.08 4.70
N SER A 26 -0.89 -0.58 4.66
CA SER A 26 -1.57 -1.17 5.81
C SER A 26 -2.25 -2.48 5.40
N MET A 27 -2.83 -3.18 6.37
CA MET A 27 -3.47 -4.49 6.18
C MET A 27 -4.83 -4.50 6.89
N SER A 28 -5.86 -4.99 6.20
CA SER A 28 -7.17 -5.23 6.80
C SER A 28 -7.08 -6.35 7.84
N SER A 29 -7.69 -6.14 9.01
CA SER A 29 -7.79 -7.12 10.10
C SER A 29 -9.13 -7.86 10.14
N ILE A 30 -10.04 -7.54 9.23
CA ILE A 30 -11.36 -8.16 9.12
C ILE A 30 -11.26 -9.47 8.33
N LYS A 31 -12.02 -10.49 8.73
CA LYS A 31 -12.15 -11.73 7.94
C LYS A 31 -12.61 -11.37 6.52
N THR A 32 -11.82 -11.69 5.51
CA THR A 32 -12.01 -11.24 4.11
C THR A 32 -13.38 -11.62 3.54
N SER A 33 -14.01 -12.70 4.03
CA SER A 33 -15.37 -13.09 3.63
C SER A 33 -16.47 -12.11 4.05
N LYS A 34 -16.18 -11.16 4.95
CA LYS A 34 -17.10 -10.10 5.38
C LYS A 34 -16.92 -8.86 4.51
N ILE A 35 -17.38 -8.96 3.26
CA ILE A 35 -17.09 -8.01 2.18
C ILE A 35 -17.32 -6.55 2.59
N GLU A 36 -18.51 -6.21 3.10
CA GLU A 36 -18.84 -4.82 3.48
C GLU A 36 -17.89 -4.24 4.52
N GLN A 37 -17.55 -5.02 5.55
CA GLN A 37 -16.65 -4.56 6.63
C GLN A 37 -15.22 -4.37 6.12
N VAL A 38 -14.77 -5.22 5.19
CA VAL A 38 -13.46 -5.10 4.57
C VAL A 38 -13.39 -3.84 3.69
N ILE A 39 -14.45 -3.57 2.92
CA ILE A 39 -14.54 -2.36 2.09
C ILE A 39 -14.47 -1.11 2.99
N THR A 40 -15.27 -1.06 4.07
CA THR A 40 -15.22 0.06 5.02
C THR A 40 -13.81 0.27 5.56
N GLN A 41 -13.14 -0.79 6.02
CA GLN A 41 -11.80 -0.66 6.59
C GLN A 41 -10.75 -0.24 5.55
N ILE A 42 -10.83 -0.72 4.31
CA ILE A 42 -9.92 -0.31 3.23
C ILE A 42 -10.08 1.20 2.95
N ASN A 43 -11.31 1.70 2.90
CA ASN A 43 -11.56 3.13 2.69
C ASN A 43 -11.03 3.96 3.86
N GLU A 44 -11.28 3.55 5.10
CA GLU A 44 -10.74 4.22 6.29
C GLU A 44 -9.20 4.27 6.29
N LEU A 45 -8.54 3.16 5.95
CA LEU A 45 -7.08 3.11 5.84
C LEU A 45 -6.56 4.03 4.72
N THR A 46 -7.28 4.10 3.62
CA THR A 46 -6.92 4.98 2.49
C THR A 46 -7.05 6.45 2.86
N ASP A 47 -8.08 6.82 3.63
CA ASP A 47 -8.32 8.19 4.10
C ASP A 47 -7.25 8.65 5.12
N LEU A 48 -6.61 7.72 5.83
CA LEU A 48 -5.52 8.00 6.78
C LEU A 48 -4.17 8.25 6.10
N GLY A 49 -3.96 7.70 4.89
CA GLY A 49 -2.74 7.83 4.08
C GLY A 49 -1.80 6.63 4.10
#